data_AF-A0ABD3V6J0-F1
#
_entry.id   AF-A0ABD3V6J0-F1
#
_cell.length_a   1.000
_cell.length_b   1.000
_cell.length_c   1.000
_cell.angle_alpha   90.00
_cell.angle_beta   90.00
_cell.angle_gamma   90.00
#
_symmetry.space_group_name_H-M   'P 1'
#
loop_
_entity.id
_entity.type
_entity.pdbx_description
1 polymer ?
#
loop_
_entity_poly.entity_id
_entity_poly.type
_entity_poly.pdbx_seq_one_letter_code
_entity_poly.pdbx_strand_id
1 'polypeptide(L)'
;IKEVRENIGDNIRGNRDQDRKTWKKNLHRHLRHLHPQVEDQEPPSPSRPQSSRQKEQSKRERKRKDAKCYRDKNSLQMKLDSANKKLAMYRKRIQRMKVALSKDSPKTKTKKLLRHLAGNNSSLNKVRRNLEFHYALIKQLRLKYKLKENKKKVSHAVIGSVIRKYKALSYIRSKLGITNPSKDDRKKKKGTKIKRLRVDVQQFFERDDNSRITTGVRQTVTKLKDKRPKRLLLDTIENLYEKYRREAKEL
;
A
#
# COMPACT_ATOMS: atom_id res chain seq x y z
N ILE A 1 -10.08 -5.72 14.08
CA ILE A 1 -11.32 -5.51 14.90
C ILE A 1 -12.09 -4.24 14.48
N LYS A 2 -11.45 -3.10 14.13
CA LYS A 2 -12.17 -1.90 13.66
C LYS A 2 -12.79 -2.00 12.25
N GLU A 3 -12.15 -2.68 11.30
CA GLU A 3 -12.69 -2.82 9.92
C GLU A 3 -13.91 -3.76 9.81
N VAL A 4 -14.11 -4.67 10.77
CA VAL A 4 -15.25 -5.61 10.74
C VAL A 4 -16.56 -4.94 11.18
N ARG A 5 -16.48 -3.84 11.95
CA ARG A 5 -17.68 -3.15 12.47
C ARG A 5 -18.33 -2.19 11.48
N GLU A 6 -17.58 -1.65 10.51
CA GLU A 6 -18.15 -0.75 9.49
C GLU A 6 -18.93 -1.52 8.41
N ASN A 7 -18.44 -2.69 7.97
CA ASN A 7 -19.14 -3.52 6.96
C ASN A 7 -20.49 -4.10 7.43
N ILE A 8 -20.68 -4.32 8.74
CA ILE A 8 -21.94 -4.85 9.28
C ILE A 8 -23.02 -3.75 9.35
N GLY A 9 -22.61 -2.49 9.62
CA GLY A 9 -23.53 -1.36 9.78
C GLY A 9 -24.18 -0.87 8.48
N ASP A 10 -23.51 -1.05 7.35
CA ASP A 10 -24.02 -0.63 6.04
C ASP A 10 -24.92 -1.69 5.40
N ASN A 11 -24.63 -2.98 5.63
CA ASN A 11 -25.46 -4.08 5.15
C ASN A 11 -26.83 -4.15 5.86
N ILE A 12 -26.88 -3.81 7.16
CA ILE A 12 -28.13 -3.75 7.94
C ILE A 12 -29.01 -2.56 7.54
N ARG A 13 -28.42 -1.43 7.09
CA ARG A 13 -29.17 -0.26 6.62
C ARG A 13 -29.74 -0.47 5.22
N GLY A 14 -28.99 -1.09 4.32
CA GLY A 14 -29.46 -1.43 2.97
C GLY A 14 -30.70 -2.33 2.97
N ASN A 15 -30.73 -3.35 3.84
CA ASN A 15 -31.88 -4.27 3.95
C ASN A 15 -33.15 -3.59 4.48
N ARG A 16 -33.06 -2.73 5.51
CA ARG A 16 -34.26 -2.05 6.06
C ARG A 16 -34.95 -1.12 5.06
N ASP A 17 -34.18 -0.46 4.20
CA ASP A 17 -34.75 0.42 3.17
C ASP A 17 -35.38 -0.37 2.02
N GLN A 18 -34.86 -1.56 1.70
CA GLN A 18 -35.50 -2.48 0.76
C GLN A 18 -36.79 -3.07 1.33
N ASP A 19 -36.75 -3.54 2.58
CA ASP A 19 -37.92 -4.09 3.30
C ASP A 19 -39.04 -3.05 3.45
N ARG A 20 -38.68 -1.78 3.69
CA ARG A 20 -39.66 -0.69 3.76
C ARG A 20 -40.30 -0.38 2.40
N LYS A 21 -39.53 -0.51 1.30
CA LYS A 21 -40.05 -0.31 -0.06
C LYS A 21 -40.97 -1.45 -0.48
N THR A 22 -40.62 -2.69 -0.17
CA THR A 22 -41.46 -3.86 -0.46
C THR A 22 -42.74 -3.84 0.38
N TRP A 23 -42.67 -3.47 1.66
CA TRP A 23 -43.85 -3.27 2.52
C TRP A 23 -44.80 -2.21 1.96
N LYS A 24 -44.30 -1.04 1.55
CA LYS A 24 -45.14 0.01 0.92
C LYS A 24 -45.78 -0.46 -0.39
N LYS A 25 -45.07 -1.24 -1.21
CA LYS A 25 -45.61 -1.80 -2.46
C LYS A 25 -46.74 -2.80 -2.18
N ASN A 26 -46.57 -3.68 -1.19
CA ASN A 26 -47.58 -4.65 -0.80
C ASN A 26 -48.80 -3.98 -0.16
N LEU A 27 -48.60 -2.95 0.68
CA LEU A 27 -49.69 -2.17 1.25
C LEU A 27 -50.54 -1.50 0.16
N HIS A 28 -49.92 -0.87 -0.84
CA HIS A 28 -50.66 -0.28 -1.98
C HIS A 28 -51.32 -1.31 -2.89
N ARG A 29 -50.85 -2.56 -2.91
CA ARG A 29 -51.51 -3.65 -3.64
C ARG A 29 -52.72 -4.16 -2.86
N HIS A 30 -52.60 -4.31 -1.54
CA HIS A 30 -53.69 -4.73 -0.67
C HIS A 30 -54.83 -3.70 -0.60
N LEU A 31 -54.49 -2.41 -0.52
CA LEU A 31 -55.47 -1.31 -0.55
C LEU A 31 -56.24 -1.20 -1.87
N ARG A 32 -55.67 -1.66 -3.00
CA ARG A 32 -56.37 -1.71 -4.29
C ARG A 32 -57.37 -2.87 -4.39
N HIS A 33 -57.18 -3.93 -3.62
CA HIS A 33 -58.08 -5.08 -3.60
C HIS A 33 -59.20 -4.96 -2.55
N LEU A 34 -59.06 -4.02 -1.60
CA LEU A 34 -60.08 -3.71 -0.59
C LEU A 34 -61.10 -2.65 -1.03
N HIS A 35 -61.01 -2.14 -2.26
CA HIS A 35 -62.00 -1.23 -2.82
C HIS A 35 -62.76 -1.96 -3.94
N PRO A 36 -63.90 -2.61 -3.63
CA PRO A 36 -64.86 -2.98 -4.66
C PRO A 36 -65.23 -1.71 -5.43
N GLN A 37 -65.42 -1.81 -6.74
CA GLN A 37 -66.12 -0.77 -7.50
C GLN A 37 -67.57 -0.76 -7.00
N VAL A 38 -67.85 0.11 -6.04
CA VAL A 38 -69.21 0.47 -5.68
C VAL A 38 -69.56 1.66 -6.58
N GLU A 39 -70.52 1.45 -7.49
CA GLU A 39 -71.23 2.55 -8.14
C GLU A 39 -72.06 3.27 -7.07
N ASP A 40 -71.46 4.25 -6.40
CA ASP A 40 -72.16 5.14 -5.49
C ASP A 40 -72.53 6.44 -6.22
N GLN A 41 -73.83 6.69 -6.36
CA GLN A 41 -74.34 8.02 -6.61
C GLN A 41 -74.02 8.92 -5.40
N GLU A 42 -73.03 9.81 -5.54
CA GLU A 42 -72.75 10.82 -4.52
C GLU A 42 -73.82 11.93 -4.52
N PRO A 43 -74.40 12.30 -3.36
CA PRO A 43 -75.11 13.57 -3.22
C PRO A 43 -74.11 14.75 -3.22
N PRO A 44 -74.47 15.91 -3.80
CA PRO A 44 -73.54 17.03 -3.93
C PRO A 44 -73.15 17.59 -2.55
N SER A 45 -71.87 17.46 -2.22
CA SER A 45 -71.27 18.02 -1.02
C SER A 45 -71.19 19.56 -1.08
N PRO A 46 -71.38 20.28 0.05
CA PRO A 46 -71.33 21.74 0.07
C PRO A 46 -69.91 22.25 -0.21
N SER A 47 -69.82 23.27 -1.05
CA SER A 47 -68.57 23.87 -1.52
C SER A 47 -67.74 24.45 -0.37
N ARG A 48 -66.52 23.95 -0.19
CA ARG A 48 -65.54 24.54 0.74
C ARG A 48 -65.18 25.96 0.29
N PRO A 49 -65.04 26.93 1.21
CA PRO A 49 -64.69 28.30 0.85
C PRO A 49 -63.33 28.32 0.15
N GLN A 50 -63.31 28.79 -1.10
CA GLN A 50 -62.10 28.89 -1.91
C GLN A 50 -61.17 29.93 -1.28
N SER A 51 -60.00 29.49 -0.81
CA SER A 51 -58.96 30.42 -0.37
C SER A 51 -58.47 31.25 -1.55
N SER A 52 -58.37 32.57 -1.39
CA SER A 52 -57.97 33.45 -2.50
C SER A 52 -56.60 33.06 -3.07
N ARG A 53 -56.52 33.07 -4.41
CA ARG A 53 -55.32 32.72 -5.19
C ARG A 53 -54.08 33.52 -4.75
N GLN A 54 -54.28 34.75 -4.28
CA GLN A 54 -53.23 35.64 -3.77
C GLN A 54 -52.61 35.14 -2.45
N LYS A 55 -53.42 34.57 -1.54
CA LYS A 55 -52.96 33.99 -0.26
C LYS A 55 -52.17 32.70 -0.48
N GLU A 56 -52.50 31.92 -1.50
CA GLU A 56 -51.70 30.75 -1.88
C GLU A 56 -50.36 31.15 -2.50
N GLN A 57 -50.34 32.15 -3.39
CA GLN A 57 -49.11 32.63 -4.02
C GLN A 57 -48.13 33.18 -2.98
N SER A 58 -48.59 33.98 -2.02
CA SER A 58 -47.73 34.53 -0.97
C SER A 58 -47.15 33.45 -0.05
N LYS A 59 -47.95 32.42 0.30
CA LYS A 59 -47.45 31.24 1.04
C LYS A 59 -46.40 30.46 0.26
N ARG A 60 -46.60 30.27 -1.05
CA ARG A 60 -45.63 29.59 -1.94
C ARG A 60 -44.34 30.39 -2.04
N GLU A 61 -44.42 31.70 -2.17
CA GLU A 61 -43.26 32.58 -2.24
C GLU A 61 -42.46 32.59 -0.93
N ARG A 62 -43.14 32.67 0.23
CA ARG A 62 -42.49 32.55 1.55
C ARG A 62 -41.76 31.22 1.70
N LYS A 63 -42.41 30.10 1.36
CA LYS A 63 -41.77 28.77 1.38
C LYS A 63 -40.54 28.70 0.48
N ARG A 64 -40.55 29.36 -0.70
CA ARG A 64 -39.40 29.44 -1.60
C ARG A 64 -38.26 30.25 -0.99
N LYS A 65 -38.56 31.40 -0.37
CA LYS A 65 -37.58 32.24 0.33
C LYS A 65 -36.95 31.49 1.51
N ASP A 66 -37.76 30.82 2.32
CA ASP A 66 -37.29 30.01 3.45
C ASP A 66 -36.39 28.86 2.96
N ALA A 67 -36.84 28.11 1.95
CA ALA A 67 -36.05 27.03 1.36
C ALA A 67 -34.71 27.52 0.77
N LYS A 68 -34.68 28.69 0.15
CA LYS A 68 -33.45 29.32 -0.32
C LYS A 68 -32.51 29.65 0.85
N CYS A 69 -33.03 30.27 1.91
CA CYS A 69 -32.26 30.59 3.12
C CYS A 69 -31.63 29.34 3.75
N TYR A 70 -32.37 28.23 3.86
CA TYR A 70 -31.83 26.96 4.38
C TYR A 70 -30.75 26.36 3.47
N ARG A 71 -30.91 26.44 2.14
CA ARG A 71 -29.87 26.00 1.18
C ARG A 71 -28.62 26.84 1.29
N ASP A 72 -28.77 28.15 1.38
CA ASP A 72 -27.65 29.09 1.51
C ASP A 72 -26.92 28.88 2.84
N LYS A 73 -27.66 28.71 3.94
CA LYS A 73 -27.11 28.35 5.25
C LYS A 73 -26.30 27.05 5.20
N ASN A 74 -26.84 26.01 4.56
CA ASN A 74 -26.14 24.73 4.41
C ASN A 74 -24.89 24.87 3.52
N SER A 75 -24.98 25.63 2.42
CA SER A 75 -23.84 25.93 1.54
C SER A 75 -22.73 26.67 2.28
N LEU A 76 -23.08 27.67 3.09
CA LEU A 76 -22.14 28.41 3.92
C LEU A 76 -21.51 27.52 5.00
N GLN A 77 -22.30 26.67 5.66
CA GLN A 77 -21.78 25.71 6.63
C GLN A 77 -20.76 24.75 6.00
N MET A 78 -21.08 24.21 4.82
CA MET A 78 -20.18 23.34 4.06
C MET A 78 -18.88 24.04 3.63
N LYS A 79 -18.96 25.32 3.26
CA LYS A 79 -17.77 26.15 2.95
C LYS A 79 -16.90 26.36 4.19
N LEU A 80 -17.52 26.67 5.33
CA LEU A 80 -16.84 26.87 6.61
C LEU A 80 -16.14 25.58 7.06
N ASP A 81 -16.83 24.44 7.00
CA ASP A 81 -16.25 23.14 7.33
C ASP A 81 -15.08 22.78 6.41
N SER A 82 -15.20 23.08 5.11
CA SER A 82 -14.13 22.87 4.12
C SER A 82 -12.92 23.76 4.40
N ALA A 83 -13.13 25.02 4.77
CA ALA A 83 -12.07 25.93 5.17
C ALA A 83 -11.37 25.46 6.45
N ASN A 84 -12.13 25.02 7.46
CA ASN A 84 -11.59 24.46 8.69
C ASN A 84 -10.78 23.19 8.46
N LYS A 85 -11.23 22.29 7.58
CA LYS A 85 -10.46 21.11 7.16
C LYS A 85 -9.13 21.52 6.49
N LYS A 86 -9.15 22.51 5.60
CA LYS A 86 -7.93 23.05 4.97
C LYS A 86 -6.99 23.68 6.01
N LEU A 87 -7.51 24.47 6.95
CA LEU A 87 -6.73 25.05 8.05
C LEU A 87 -6.07 23.97 8.92
N ALA A 88 -6.82 22.94 9.32
CA ALA A 88 -6.28 21.83 10.09
C ALA A 88 -5.17 21.09 9.33
N MET A 89 -5.36 20.86 8.02
CA MET A 89 -4.34 20.28 7.15
C MET A 89 -3.07 21.15 7.09
N TYR A 90 -3.20 22.46 6.89
CA TYR A 90 -2.07 23.38 6.83
C TYR A 90 -1.35 23.51 8.17
N ARG A 91 -2.07 23.58 9.29
CA ARG A 91 -1.48 23.57 10.64
C ARG A 91 -0.62 22.32 10.86
N LYS A 92 -1.15 21.13 10.55
CA LYS A 92 -0.39 19.86 10.62
C LYS A 92 0.82 19.86 9.69
N ARG A 93 0.70 20.42 8.47
CA ARG A 93 1.82 20.55 7.53
C ARG A 93 2.92 21.44 8.09
N ILE A 94 2.59 22.63 8.60
CA ILE A 94 3.55 23.56 9.20
C ILE A 94 4.23 22.93 10.40
N GLN A 95 3.48 22.26 11.29
CA GLN A 95 4.05 21.56 12.45
C GLN A 95 5.09 20.51 12.01
N ARG A 96 4.76 19.67 11.03
CA ARG A 96 5.70 18.69 10.46
C ARG A 96 6.93 19.35 9.84
N MET A 97 6.77 20.48 9.15
CA MET A 97 7.89 21.22 8.59
C MET A 97 8.78 21.84 9.67
N LYS A 98 8.21 22.41 10.74
CA LYS A 98 8.98 22.95 11.88
C LYS A 98 9.82 21.86 12.56
N VAL A 99 9.23 20.68 12.80
CA VAL A 99 9.95 19.52 13.34
C VAL A 99 11.04 19.01 12.39
N ALA A 100 10.81 19.09 11.07
CA ALA A 100 11.84 18.74 10.09
C ALA A 100 12.98 19.77 10.02
N LEU A 101 12.68 21.05 10.26
CA LEU A 101 13.63 22.15 10.22
C LEU A 101 14.52 22.20 11.48
N SER A 102 13.98 21.81 12.64
CA SER A 102 14.74 21.73 13.89
C SER A 102 15.81 20.63 13.87
N LYS A 103 15.64 19.60 13.03
CA LYS A 103 16.63 18.54 12.85
C LYS A 103 17.67 18.97 11.82
N ASP A 104 18.90 19.21 12.29
CA ASP A 104 20.01 19.58 11.42
C ASP A 104 20.41 18.44 10.46
N SER A 105 19.82 18.46 9.26
CA SER A 105 20.12 17.54 8.18
C SER A 105 21.52 17.79 7.59
N PRO A 106 22.23 16.76 7.08
CA PRO A 106 23.42 16.94 6.27
C PRO A 106 23.26 18.02 5.17
N LYS A 107 22.13 18.05 4.45
CA LYS A 107 21.83 19.07 3.43
C LYS A 107 21.75 20.49 4.03
N THR A 108 21.13 20.62 5.20
CA THR A 108 21.01 21.90 5.91
C THR A 108 22.37 22.39 6.40
N LYS A 109 23.20 21.49 6.94
CA LYS A 109 24.58 21.79 7.35
C LYS A 109 25.43 22.24 6.16
N THR A 110 25.37 21.54 5.03
CA THR A 110 26.07 21.96 3.80
C THR A 110 25.59 23.32 3.29
N LYS A 111 24.27 23.59 3.30
CA LYS A 111 23.74 24.90 2.92
C LYS A 111 24.18 26.02 3.88
N LYS A 112 24.22 25.78 5.19
CA LYS A 112 24.78 26.72 6.18
C LYS A 112 26.25 27.00 5.83
N LEU A 113 27.05 25.96 5.61
CA LEU A 113 28.46 26.08 5.25
C LEU A 113 28.67 26.91 3.98
N LEU A 114 27.89 26.67 2.93
CA LEU A 114 27.99 27.41 1.67
C LEU A 114 27.49 28.86 1.75
N ARG A 115 26.48 29.14 2.58
CA ARG A 115 25.99 30.53 2.78
C ARG A 115 27.04 31.44 3.40
N HIS A 116 27.90 30.89 4.26
CA HIS A 116 28.99 31.66 4.86
C HIS A 116 30.20 31.83 3.93
N LEU A 117 30.18 31.27 2.72
CA LEU A 117 31.30 31.37 1.78
C LEU A 117 31.38 32.75 1.09
N ALA A 118 30.28 33.49 1.01
CA ALA A 118 30.13 34.67 0.16
C ALA A 118 30.68 36.00 0.74
N GLY A 119 31.55 36.00 1.75
CA GLY A 119 32.07 37.28 2.27
C GLY A 119 33.07 37.26 3.42
N ASN A 120 33.36 36.11 4.05
CA ASN A 120 34.28 36.04 5.19
C ASN A 120 35.43 35.04 4.95
N ASN A 121 36.68 35.49 5.07
CA ASN A 121 37.87 34.64 4.92
C ASN A 121 37.96 33.53 5.99
N SER A 122 37.45 33.79 7.20
CA SER A 122 37.43 32.80 8.30
C SER A 122 36.48 31.62 8.03
N SER A 123 35.31 31.86 7.42
CA SER A 123 34.40 30.78 7.02
C SER A 123 34.91 30.01 5.82
N LEU A 124 35.68 30.64 4.93
CA LEU A 124 36.36 29.97 3.83
C LEU A 124 37.39 28.94 4.34
N ASN A 125 38.17 29.27 5.37
CA ASN A 125 39.09 28.33 6.01
C ASN A 125 38.37 27.11 6.63
N LYS A 126 37.20 27.32 7.25
CA LYS A 126 36.36 26.23 7.77
C LYS A 126 35.85 25.32 6.66
N VAL A 127 35.43 25.89 5.53
CA VAL A 127 35.00 25.13 4.36
C VAL A 127 36.16 24.33 3.79
N ARG A 128 37.32 24.97 3.62
CA ARG A 128 38.55 24.33 3.15
C ARG A 128 38.93 23.15 4.03
N ARG A 129 38.99 23.34 5.35
CA ARG A 129 39.31 22.27 6.30
C ARG A 129 38.32 21.10 6.25
N ASN A 130 37.02 21.39 6.10
CA ASN A 130 36.00 20.36 5.96
C ASN A 130 36.13 19.57 4.65
N LEU A 131 36.50 20.25 3.54
CA LEU A 131 36.77 19.60 2.27
C LEU A 131 38.05 18.75 2.33
N GLU A 132 39.13 19.27 2.92
CA GLU A 132 40.37 18.53 3.16
C GLU A 132 40.09 17.27 3.99
N PHE A 133 39.34 17.39 5.08
CA PHE A 133 38.91 16.26 5.89
C PHE A 133 38.12 15.24 5.07
N HIS A 134 37.17 15.70 4.24
CA HIS A 134 36.38 14.84 3.37
C HIS A 134 37.26 14.04 2.40
N TYR A 135 38.18 14.72 1.71
CA TYR A 135 39.08 14.06 0.76
C TYR A 135 40.05 13.10 1.45
N ALA A 136 40.63 13.48 2.59
CA ALA A 136 41.49 12.62 3.40
C ALA A 136 40.75 11.36 3.86
N LEU A 137 39.51 11.50 4.34
CA LEU A 137 38.68 10.39 4.78
C LEU A 137 38.33 9.44 3.62
N ILE A 138 37.96 9.96 2.44
CA ILE A 138 37.73 9.15 1.25
C ILE A 138 38.99 8.38 0.86
N LYS A 139 40.15 9.05 0.85
CA LYS A 139 41.43 8.42 0.50
C LYS A 139 41.74 7.26 1.46
N GLN A 140 41.59 7.50 2.77
CA GLN A 140 41.84 6.48 3.79
C GLN A 140 40.85 5.31 3.70
N LEU A 141 39.56 5.58 3.45
CA LEU A 141 38.58 4.52 3.25
C LEU A 141 38.87 3.68 2.01
N ARG A 142 39.32 4.31 0.91
CA ARG A 142 39.71 3.59 -0.31
C ARG A 142 40.90 2.67 -0.07
N LEU A 143 41.91 3.12 0.69
CA LEU A 143 43.05 2.28 1.09
C LEU A 143 42.60 1.10 1.96
N LYS A 144 41.82 1.37 3.01
CA LYS A 144 41.28 0.32 3.90
C LYS A 144 40.37 -0.67 3.17
N TYR A 145 39.64 -0.22 2.14
CA TYR A 145 38.80 -1.09 1.31
C TYR A 145 39.62 -1.98 0.37
N LYS A 146 40.74 -1.48 -0.17
CA LYS A 146 41.64 -2.27 -1.01
C LYS A 146 42.38 -3.36 -0.22
N LEU A 147 42.85 -3.03 0.98
CA LEU A 147 43.69 -3.90 1.82
C LEU A 147 42.92 -5.05 2.50
N LYS A 148 41.62 -4.88 2.79
CA LYS A 148 40.85 -5.89 3.53
C LYS A 148 40.31 -7.00 2.63
N GLU A 149 40.49 -8.25 3.05
CA GLU A 149 39.86 -9.43 2.45
C GLU A 149 38.32 -9.32 2.45
N ASN A 150 37.77 -8.81 3.55
CA ASN A 150 36.33 -8.67 3.76
C ASN A 150 35.76 -7.34 3.24
N LYS A 151 35.94 -7.06 1.95
CA LYS A 151 35.44 -5.86 1.25
C LYS A 151 33.95 -5.57 1.52
N LYS A 152 33.12 -6.61 1.62
CA LYS A 152 31.68 -6.48 1.90
C LYS A 152 31.40 -5.83 3.26
N LYS A 153 32.03 -6.31 4.35
CA LYS A 153 31.82 -5.77 5.71
C LYS A 153 32.18 -4.28 5.76
N VAL A 154 33.31 -3.89 5.16
CA VAL A 154 33.75 -2.49 5.06
C VAL A 154 32.75 -1.65 4.27
N SER A 155 32.28 -2.14 3.11
CA SER A 155 31.28 -1.41 2.32
C SER A 155 29.96 -1.21 3.06
N HIS A 156 29.52 -2.19 3.86
CA HIS A 156 28.30 -2.08 4.67
C HIS A 156 28.47 -1.12 5.84
N ALA A 157 29.64 -1.09 6.48
CA ALA A 157 29.95 -0.12 7.54
C ALA A 157 29.92 1.32 7.01
N VAL A 158 30.43 1.55 5.79
CA VAL A 158 30.40 2.88 5.18
C VAL A 158 29.01 3.21 4.64
N ILE A 159 28.32 2.28 3.99
CA ILE A 159 27.03 2.52 3.34
C ILE A 159 25.88 2.37 4.35
N GLY A 160 25.63 3.43 5.12
CA GLY A 160 24.50 3.51 6.05
C GLY A 160 23.16 3.94 5.42
N SER A 161 22.13 4.04 6.26
CA SER A 161 20.80 4.57 5.89
C SER A 161 20.87 6.05 5.48
N VAL A 162 21.78 6.82 6.07
CA VAL A 162 21.99 8.25 5.77
C VAL A 162 22.40 8.45 4.30
N ILE A 163 23.40 7.72 3.83
CA ILE A 163 23.89 7.81 2.44
C ILE A 163 22.79 7.44 1.44
N ARG A 164 21.97 6.43 1.77
CA ARG A 164 20.83 6.03 0.94
C ARG A 164 19.75 7.11 0.89
N LYS A 165 19.41 7.71 2.03
CA LYS A 165 18.44 8.81 2.14
C LYS A 165 18.82 10.01 1.26
N TYR A 166 20.11 10.36 1.21
CA TYR A 166 20.62 11.48 0.40
C TYR A 166 21.02 11.09 -1.03
N LYS A 167 20.67 9.87 -1.50
CA LYS A 167 20.99 9.38 -2.86
C LYS A 167 22.49 9.47 -3.22
N ALA A 168 23.38 9.50 -2.22
CA ALA A 168 24.83 9.64 -2.40
C ALA A 168 25.55 8.29 -2.67
N LEU A 169 24.78 7.22 -2.83
CA LEU A 169 25.29 5.85 -2.97
C LEU A 169 26.17 5.67 -4.22
N SER A 170 25.73 6.20 -5.36
CA SER A 170 26.48 6.11 -6.62
C SER A 170 27.82 6.83 -6.50
N TYR A 171 27.80 8.05 -5.94
CA TYR A 171 28.98 8.87 -5.71
C TYR A 171 30.01 8.16 -4.82
N ILE A 172 29.57 7.62 -3.68
CA ILE A 172 30.46 6.93 -2.76
C ILE A 172 31.03 5.65 -3.38
N ARG A 173 30.24 4.89 -4.14
CA ARG A 173 30.72 3.70 -4.85
C ARG A 173 31.82 4.03 -5.84
N SER A 174 31.63 5.08 -6.64
CA SER A 174 32.65 5.57 -7.58
C SER A 174 33.94 5.97 -6.87
N LYS A 175 33.85 6.76 -5.79
CA LYS A 175 35.03 7.23 -5.04
C LYS A 175 35.78 6.13 -4.29
N LEU A 176 35.06 5.15 -3.73
CA LEU A 176 35.66 4.03 -3.01
C LEU A 176 36.10 2.88 -3.93
N GLY A 177 35.69 2.89 -5.21
CA GLY A 177 35.95 1.79 -6.14
C GLY A 177 35.13 0.53 -5.81
N ILE A 178 33.94 0.70 -5.22
CA ILE A 178 33.04 -0.43 -4.93
C ILE A 178 32.31 -0.79 -6.22
N THR A 179 32.63 -1.94 -6.79
CA THR A 179 31.95 -2.46 -7.97
C THR A 179 30.55 -2.96 -7.59
N ASN A 180 29.57 -2.68 -8.46
CA ASN A 180 28.29 -3.35 -8.35
C ASN A 180 28.49 -4.80 -8.80
N PRO A 181 27.89 -5.80 -8.11
CA PRO A 181 27.80 -7.13 -8.67
C PRO A 181 27.09 -7.02 -10.02
N SER A 182 27.69 -7.60 -11.06
CA SER A 182 27.13 -7.55 -12.41
C SER A 182 25.72 -8.14 -12.40
N LYS A 183 24.89 -7.75 -13.36
CA LYS A 183 23.59 -8.41 -13.58
C LYS A 183 23.79 -9.93 -13.76
N ASP A 184 24.92 -10.33 -14.34
CA ASP A 184 25.26 -11.74 -14.54
C ASP A 184 25.61 -12.45 -13.23
N ASP A 185 26.31 -11.80 -12.30
CA ASP A 185 26.61 -12.38 -10.98
C ASP A 185 25.32 -12.66 -10.18
N ARG A 186 24.32 -11.77 -10.32
CA ARG A 186 23.02 -11.96 -9.68
C ARG A 186 22.24 -13.11 -10.32
N LYS A 187 22.29 -13.24 -11.65
CA LYS A 187 21.66 -14.34 -12.38
C LYS A 187 22.33 -15.68 -12.03
N LYS A 188 23.66 -15.74 -11.99
CA LYS A 188 24.44 -16.93 -11.59
C LYS A 188 24.05 -17.42 -10.19
N LYS A 189 23.94 -16.53 -9.20
CA LYS A 189 23.53 -16.89 -7.82
C LYS A 189 22.09 -17.39 -7.69
N LYS A 190 21.16 -16.84 -8.50
CA LYS A 190 19.78 -17.36 -8.54
C LYS A 190 19.74 -18.74 -9.18
N GLY A 191 20.48 -18.92 -10.27
CA GLY A 191 20.65 -20.23 -10.93
C GLY A 191 21.19 -21.29 -9.99
N THR A 192 22.18 -20.97 -9.15
CA THR A 192 22.73 -21.93 -8.18
C THR A 192 21.73 -22.34 -7.10
N LYS A 193 20.89 -21.43 -6.60
CA LYS A 193 19.87 -21.77 -5.59
C LYS A 193 18.79 -22.69 -6.15
N ILE A 194 18.29 -22.38 -7.34
CA ILE A 194 17.26 -23.20 -8.01
C ILE A 194 17.83 -24.57 -8.36
N LYS A 195 19.08 -24.64 -8.82
CA LYS A 195 19.76 -25.92 -9.07
C LYS A 195 19.89 -26.76 -7.81
N ARG A 196 20.32 -26.16 -6.68
CA ARG A 196 20.39 -26.85 -5.38
C ARG A 196 19.02 -27.36 -4.93
N LEU A 197 17.99 -26.51 -5.00
CA LEU A 197 16.62 -26.91 -4.65
C LEU A 197 16.12 -28.07 -5.53
N ARG A 198 16.41 -28.04 -6.84
CA ARG A 198 16.03 -29.15 -7.73
C ARG A 198 16.71 -30.46 -7.35
N VAL A 199 18.00 -30.42 -7.04
CA VAL A 199 18.75 -31.61 -6.59
C VAL A 199 18.19 -32.12 -5.27
N ASP A 200 17.91 -31.24 -4.33
CA ASP A 200 17.36 -31.58 -3.02
C ASP A 200 15.96 -32.20 -3.12
N VAL A 201 15.06 -31.57 -3.88
CA VAL A 201 13.71 -32.11 -4.17
C VAL A 201 13.81 -33.45 -4.92
N GLN A 202 14.73 -33.58 -5.87
CA GLN A 202 14.95 -34.83 -6.58
C GLN A 202 15.41 -35.94 -5.63
N GLN A 203 16.38 -35.65 -4.76
CA GLN A 203 16.87 -36.59 -3.76
C GLN A 203 15.76 -37.01 -2.80
N PHE A 204 14.88 -36.10 -2.37
CA PHE A 204 13.73 -36.42 -1.55
C PHE A 204 12.80 -37.44 -2.21
N PHE A 205 12.44 -37.24 -3.48
CA PHE A 205 11.59 -38.19 -4.21
C PHE A 205 12.31 -39.50 -4.58
N GLU A 206 13.63 -39.49 -4.69
CA GLU A 206 14.45 -40.68 -4.97
C GLU A 206 14.66 -41.58 -3.73
N ARG A 207 14.17 -41.21 -2.55
CA ARG A 207 14.19 -42.10 -1.38
C ARG A 207 13.10 -43.17 -1.48
N ASP A 208 13.40 -44.37 -1.00
CA ASP A 208 12.52 -45.54 -1.11
C ASP A 208 11.27 -45.46 -0.23
N ASP A 209 11.28 -44.59 0.80
CA ASP A 209 10.13 -44.28 1.65
C ASP A 209 9.13 -43.32 0.99
N ASN A 210 9.53 -42.61 -0.06
CA ASN A 210 8.69 -41.67 -0.80
C ASN A 210 8.27 -42.21 -2.18
N SER A 211 9.12 -43.04 -2.80
CA SER A 211 8.78 -43.68 -4.07
C SER A 211 9.48 -45.04 -4.26
N ARG A 212 8.80 -45.98 -4.92
CA ARG A 212 9.32 -47.33 -5.19
C ARG A 212 9.72 -47.49 -6.65
N ILE A 213 10.89 -48.09 -6.88
CA ILE A 213 11.40 -48.41 -8.23
C ILE A 213 10.59 -49.56 -8.84
N THR A 214 10.27 -49.43 -10.12
CA THR A 214 9.65 -50.51 -10.91
C THR A 214 10.71 -51.41 -11.54
N THR A 215 10.49 -52.72 -11.54
CA THR A 215 11.48 -53.74 -11.96
C THR A 215 11.33 -54.17 -13.43
N GLY A 216 10.39 -53.58 -14.19
CA GLY A 216 10.10 -53.99 -15.56
C GLY A 216 10.99 -53.31 -16.60
N VAL A 217 11.47 -54.09 -17.59
CA VAL A 217 12.29 -53.58 -18.72
C VAL A 217 11.59 -52.48 -19.53
N ARG A 218 10.26 -52.57 -19.66
CA ARG A 218 9.40 -51.56 -20.33
C ARG A 218 9.01 -50.39 -19.40
N GLN A 219 9.29 -50.48 -18.11
CA GLN A 219 8.98 -49.45 -17.11
C GLN A 219 10.17 -48.50 -16.92
N THR A 220 10.64 -47.91 -18.01
CA THR A 220 11.75 -46.94 -18.00
C THR A 220 11.33 -45.64 -18.68
N VAL A 221 11.91 -44.52 -18.26
CA VAL A 221 11.77 -43.21 -18.91
C VAL A 221 13.16 -42.77 -19.38
N THR A 222 13.25 -42.36 -20.65
CA THR A 222 14.47 -41.79 -21.20
C THR A 222 14.28 -40.29 -21.38
N LYS A 223 15.15 -39.48 -20.77
CA LYS A 223 15.14 -38.02 -20.91
C LYS A 223 16.57 -37.51 -21.00
N LEU A 224 16.85 -36.64 -21.96
CA LEU A 224 18.20 -36.09 -22.18
C LEU A 224 19.29 -37.17 -22.32
N LYS A 225 18.98 -38.27 -23.02
CA LYS A 225 19.85 -39.44 -23.19
C LYS A 225 20.12 -40.26 -21.92
N ASP A 226 19.50 -39.91 -20.78
CA ASP A 226 19.53 -40.70 -19.56
C ASP A 226 18.29 -41.59 -19.48
N LYS A 227 18.47 -42.91 -19.54
CA LYS A 227 17.42 -43.90 -19.34
C LYS A 227 17.40 -44.36 -17.88
N ARG A 228 16.26 -44.19 -17.20
CA ARG A 228 16.08 -44.57 -15.79
C ARG A 228 14.79 -45.38 -15.58
N PRO A 229 14.72 -46.30 -14.60
CA PRO A 229 13.48 -46.99 -14.27
C PRO A 229 12.43 -46.00 -13.72
N LYS A 230 11.16 -46.25 -14.01
CA LYS A 230 10.05 -45.48 -13.44
C LYS A 230 10.00 -45.71 -11.94
N ARG A 231 9.63 -44.66 -11.19
CA ARG A 231 9.32 -44.76 -9.76
C ARG A 231 7.85 -44.41 -9.54
N LEU A 232 7.18 -45.19 -8.72
CA LEU A 232 5.81 -44.95 -8.29
C LEU A 232 5.84 -44.24 -6.95
N LEU A 233 5.11 -43.13 -6.82
CA LEU A 233 4.97 -42.43 -5.55
C LEU A 233 4.17 -43.31 -4.58
N LEU A 234 4.60 -43.35 -3.32
CA LEU A 234 3.94 -44.14 -2.29
C LEU A 234 2.75 -43.42 -1.63
N ASP A 235 2.65 -42.11 -1.84
CA ASP A 235 1.59 -41.26 -1.31
C ASP A 235 1.25 -40.14 -2.31
N THR A 236 0.20 -39.38 -2.01
CA THR A 236 -0.21 -38.20 -2.76
C THR A 236 0.85 -37.11 -2.72
N ILE A 237 0.88 -36.27 -3.76
CA ILE A 237 1.84 -35.16 -3.88
C ILE A 237 1.68 -34.17 -2.71
N GLU A 238 0.46 -33.96 -2.22
CA GLU A 238 0.17 -33.05 -1.11
C GLU A 238 0.83 -33.53 0.19
N ASN A 239 0.65 -34.80 0.54
CA ASN A 239 1.26 -35.41 1.73
C ASN A 239 2.79 -35.42 1.64
N LEU A 240 3.35 -35.78 0.48
CA LEU A 240 4.80 -35.77 0.26
C LEU A 240 5.37 -34.36 0.35
N TYR A 241 4.64 -33.34 -0.11
CA TYR A 241 5.04 -31.94 0.04
C TYR A 241 5.02 -31.49 1.51
N GLU A 242 4.02 -31.88 2.29
CA GLU A 242 4.01 -31.61 3.72
C GLU A 242 5.17 -32.28 4.44
N LYS A 243 5.46 -33.56 4.12
CA LYS A 243 6.60 -34.30 4.65
C LYS A 243 7.92 -33.58 4.33
N TYR A 244 8.14 -33.21 3.07
CA TYR A 244 9.30 -32.43 2.65
C TYR A 244 9.42 -31.10 3.40
N ARG A 245 8.32 -30.38 3.60
CA ARG A 245 8.31 -29.11 4.36
C ARG A 245 8.64 -29.29 5.83
N ARG A 246 8.29 -30.42 6.45
CA ARG A 246 8.64 -30.72 7.85
C ARG A 246 10.14 -30.98 7.95
N GLU A 247 10.68 -31.87 7.12
CA GLU A 247 12.11 -32.17 7.07
C GLU A 247 12.98 -30.95 6.75
N ALA A 248 12.54 -30.10 5.81
CA ALA A 248 13.28 -28.90 5.41
C ALA A 248 13.24 -27.77 6.46
N LYS A 249 12.40 -27.85 7.49
CA LYS A 249 12.34 -26.88 8.61
C LYS A 249 13.15 -27.31 9.82
N GLU A 250 13.48 -28.60 9.93
CA GLU A 250 14.29 -29.16 11.01
C GLU A 250 15.81 -29.05 10.74
N LEU A 251 16.18 -28.54 9.56
CA LEU A 251 17.55 -28.16 9.15
C LEU A 251 17.75 -26.64 9.19
#